data_AF-A0A3A8PKG8-F1
#
_entry.id   AF-A0A3A8PKG8-F1
#
_cell.length_a   1.000
_cell.length_b   1.000
_cell.length_c   1.000
_cell.angle_alpha   90.00
_cell.angle_beta   90.00
_cell.angle_gamma   90.00
#
_symmetry.space_group_name_H-M   'P 1'
#
loop_
_entity.id
_entity.type
_entity.pdbx_description
1 polymer ?
#
loop_
_entity_poly.entity_id
_entity_poly.type
_entity_poly.pdbx_seq_one_letter_code
_entity_poly.pdbx_strand_id
1 'polypeptide(L)'
;MPSVTSSTSPSSLSGARRRFLLVPLLVCVSAVTACSSLRGKANDLAEKGRFVEAAELYVKVVEDSPNDPELRSSLDDLRWRGLSQLLTQARQARVEGRDEDAELNLEQFLTYRKKWSSKLDGGMESSLLEEMGGTHRHLRQLINEQAKRGNALTAEAHLNRKRALLAYAEMAPIRRDVEEAVQQGGAATCDRLKQEPANGTAHWAELVARYCRHYRQDAPRAPLFPEALGVPTFQVSLEGISNDVVQYLLSRLAGAFESSPWYGEGSPRRPPLTVQGTLSEERTSQPVSLTAPWTEQVPYTAHEDRTATAEVPYTVEESYVDKGEMKKRLVTQKKTVEYKTTVEVTKYRDVPRSFEYRALRRGVEYHFAVVAQAVLQEQHAPLAVKAEKSLSASGYEHNITFDPGNVRPEKFSQPSKDGWLDGELRGYEQIFFQTLLARWQDSFCKAPALTREEAARCARGGAELPAPARQALLDTLGEDAGYVHQLFVWN
;
A
#
# COMPACT_ATOMS: atom_id res chain seq x y z
N MET A 1 17.97 -24.99 52.31
CA MET A 1 19.05 -25.15 51.31
C MET A 1 18.70 -24.30 50.09
N PRO A 2 19.24 -23.08 49.98
CA PRO A 2 19.09 -22.23 48.82
C PRO A 2 20.36 -22.25 47.96
N SER A 3 20.22 -22.19 46.64
CA SER A 3 21.33 -21.90 45.72
C SER A 3 20.87 -20.86 44.72
N VAL A 4 21.22 -19.63 45.06
CA VAL A 4 21.17 -18.43 44.23
C VAL A 4 22.39 -18.46 43.31
N THR A 5 22.20 -18.23 42.01
CA THR A 5 23.29 -17.82 41.11
C THR A 5 22.90 -16.56 40.36
N SER A 6 23.47 -15.46 40.84
CA SER A 6 23.63 -14.17 40.18
C SER A 6 24.85 -14.20 39.27
N SER A 7 24.76 -13.63 38.06
CA SER A 7 25.93 -13.16 37.32
C SER A 7 25.68 -11.76 36.73
N THR A 8 26.29 -10.81 37.43
CA THR A 8 26.96 -9.57 37.04
C THR A 8 27.05 -9.13 35.57
N SER A 9 26.87 -7.81 35.42
CA SER A 9 27.09 -6.85 34.32
C SER A 9 28.49 -6.87 33.67
N PRO A 10 28.72 -6.12 32.56
CA PRO A 10 29.12 -4.72 32.72
C PRO A 10 28.59 -3.72 31.68
N SER A 11 28.39 -2.51 32.18
CA SER A 11 28.40 -1.24 31.46
C SER A 11 29.82 -0.81 31.08
N SER A 12 30.00 -0.31 29.85
CA SER A 12 31.10 0.57 29.42
C SER A 12 30.70 1.20 28.08
N LEU A 13 31.16 2.34 27.59
CA LEU A 13 31.89 3.49 28.11
C LEU A 13 31.74 4.56 27.02
N SER A 14 31.43 5.79 27.42
CA SER A 14 31.58 7.02 26.64
C SER A 14 32.94 7.08 25.93
N GLY A 15 32.93 7.36 24.62
CA GLY A 15 34.14 7.52 23.79
C GLY A 15 34.11 8.78 22.93
N ALA A 16 34.64 9.87 23.50
CA ALA A 16 35.36 11.00 22.90
C ALA A 16 35.08 11.46 21.45
N ARG A 17 34.63 12.71 21.36
CA ARG A 17 34.85 13.66 20.25
C ARG A 17 36.29 13.61 19.73
N ARG A 18 36.46 13.43 18.42
CA ARG A 18 37.63 13.92 17.69
C ARG A 18 37.19 14.82 16.54
N ARG A 19 37.52 16.10 16.69
CA ARG A 19 37.56 17.10 15.62
C ARG A 19 38.72 16.71 14.70
N PHE A 20 38.44 16.54 13.41
CA PHE A 20 39.48 16.57 12.38
C PHE A 20 39.20 17.69 11.39
N LEU A 21 40.29 18.41 11.14
CA LEU A 21 40.41 19.62 10.35
C LEU A 21 40.21 19.36 8.86
N LEU A 22 39.66 20.40 8.22
CA LEU A 22 39.70 20.69 6.79
C LEU A 22 41.11 20.55 6.19
N VAL A 23 41.24 19.77 5.12
CA VAL A 23 42.17 20.03 4.00
C VAL A 23 41.47 19.62 2.70
N PRO A 24 41.32 20.53 1.71
CA PRO A 24 40.79 20.20 0.40
C PRO A 24 41.94 19.80 -0.52
N LEU A 25 41.98 18.52 -0.94
CA LEU A 25 42.84 18.12 -2.05
C LEU A 25 41.96 17.86 -3.27
N LEU A 26 42.03 18.80 -4.21
CA LEU A 26 41.64 18.62 -5.61
C LEU A 26 42.35 17.38 -6.16
N VAL A 27 41.58 16.33 -6.45
CA VAL A 27 41.96 15.30 -7.43
C VAL A 27 40.78 15.15 -8.36
N CYS A 28 40.99 15.59 -9.60
CA CYS A 28 40.11 15.40 -10.74
C CYS A 28 39.90 13.89 -10.96
N VAL A 29 38.83 13.34 -10.39
CA VAL A 29 38.25 12.09 -10.85
C VAL A 29 37.46 12.43 -12.10
N SER A 30 38.02 12.06 -13.25
CA SER A 30 37.35 11.93 -14.52
C SER A 30 36.09 11.09 -14.34
N ALA A 31 34.95 11.77 -14.24
CA ALA A 31 33.63 11.17 -14.38
C ALA A 31 33.46 10.70 -15.82
N VAL A 32 34.01 9.53 -16.14
CA VAL A 32 33.48 8.69 -17.22
C VAL A 32 32.19 8.11 -16.66
N THR A 33 31.11 8.89 -16.71
CA THR A 33 29.77 8.35 -16.63
C THR A 33 29.60 7.47 -17.86
N ALA A 34 29.92 6.18 -17.72
CA ALA A 34 29.56 5.18 -18.71
C ALA A 34 28.03 5.21 -18.79
N CYS A 35 27.51 5.94 -19.78
CA CYS A 35 26.16 5.77 -20.27
C CYS A 35 26.08 4.34 -20.82
N SER A 36 25.91 3.36 -19.92
CA SER A 36 25.51 2.01 -20.33
C SER A 36 24.15 2.18 -20.98
N SER A 37 24.14 2.12 -22.31
CA SER A 37 22.92 2.17 -23.09
C SER A 37 21.94 1.13 -22.58
N LEU A 38 20.64 1.39 -22.68
CA LEU A 38 19.62 0.41 -22.26
C LEU A 38 19.85 -0.97 -22.89
N ARG A 39 20.30 -0.99 -24.16
CA ARG A 39 20.74 -2.19 -24.87
C ARG A 39 21.92 -2.89 -24.18
N GLY A 40 22.96 -2.15 -23.77
CA GLY A 40 24.10 -2.70 -23.06
C GLY A 40 23.72 -3.35 -21.73
N LYS A 41 22.82 -2.71 -20.95
CA LYS A 41 22.29 -3.29 -19.71
C LYS A 41 21.47 -4.55 -19.95
N ALA A 42 20.67 -4.57 -21.00
CA ALA A 42 19.86 -5.73 -21.36
C ALA A 42 20.74 -6.92 -21.80
N ASN A 43 21.81 -6.66 -22.57
CA ASN A 43 22.78 -7.68 -22.95
C ASN A 43 23.53 -8.25 -21.73
N ASP A 44 23.97 -7.40 -20.79
CA ASP A 44 24.62 -7.86 -19.54
C ASP A 44 23.69 -8.77 -18.71
N LEU A 45 22.39 -8.46 -18.66
CA LEU A 45 21.41 -9.35 -18.01
C LEU A 45 21.24 -10.68 -18.76
N ALA A 46 21.21 -10.65 -20.09
CA ALA A 46 21.12 -11.86 -20.91
C ALA A 46 22.36 -12.76 -20.76
N GLU A 47 23.56 -12.18 -20.72
CA GLU A 47 24.81 -12.90 -20.45
C GLU A 47 24.82 -13.57 -19.06
N LYS A 48 24.15 -12.95 -18.09
CA LYS A 48 23.94 -13.52 -16.74
C LYS A 48 22.79 -14.53 -16.66
N GLY A 49 22.14 -14.86 -17.79
CA GLY A 49 21.00 -15.78 -17.83
C GLY A 49 19.72 -15.22 -17.20
N ARG A 50 19.57 -13.89 -17.13
CA ARG A 50 18.34 -13.21 -16.66
C ARG A 50 17.49 -12.79 -17.86
N PHE A 51 17.07 -13.76 -18.67
CA PHE A 51 16.45 -13.49 -19.97
C PHE A 51 15.12 -12.74 -19.89
N VAL A 52 14.29 -13.02 -18.87
CA VAL A 52 13.00 -12.32 -18.67
C VAL A 52 13.22 -10.83 -18.47
N GLU A 53 14.16 -10.45 -17.60
CA GLU A 53 14.46 -9.05 -17.32
C GLU A 53 15.15 -8.36 -18.49
N ALA A 54 16.03 -9.09 -19.19
CA ALA A 54 16.64 -8.62 -20.43
C ALA A 54 15.57 -8.31 -21.49
N ALA A 55 14.57 -9.18 -21.65
CA ALA A 55 13.46 -8.96 -22.57
C ALA A 55 12.65 -7.70 -22.21
N GLU A 56 12.36 -7.46 -20.94
CA GLU A 56 11.64 -6.26 -20.49
C GLU A 56 12.41 -4.95 -20.77
N LEU A 57 13.74 -4.98 -20.68
CA LEU A 57 14.56 -3.85 -21.12
C LEU A 57 14.60 -3.71 -22.64
N TYR A 58 14.64 -4.81 -23.39
CA TYR A 58 14.63 -4.79 -24.86
C TYR A 58 13.31 -4.25 -25.42
N VAL A 59 12.18 -4.39 -24.73
CA VAL A 59 10.91 -3.74 -25.14
C VAL A 59 11.11 -2.24 -25.32
N LYS A 60 11.78 -1.57 -24.38
CA LYS A 60 12.06 -0.12 -24.47
C LYS A 60 13.02 0.21 -25.62
N VAL A 61 14.02 -0.65 -25.84
CA VAL A 61 14.98 -0.48 -26.94
C VAL A 61 14.28 -0.62 -28.30
N VAL A 62 13.31 -1.53 -28.43
CA VAL A 62 12.50 -1.69 -29.64
C VAL A 62 11.51 -0.53 -29.80
N GLU A 63 10.96 0.03 -28.72
CA GLU A 63 10.10 1.23 -28.77
C GLU A 63 10.85 2.45 -29.34
N ASP A 64 12.12 2.63 -28.98
CA ASP A 64 12.97 3.71 -29.50
C ASP A 64 13.35 3.51 -30.97
N SER A 65 13.39 2.27 -31.45
CA SER A 65 13.80 1.91 -32.83
C SER A 65 12.86 0.85 -33.43
N PRO A 66 11.59 1.20 -33.69
CA PRO A 66 10.54 0.22 -33.98
C PRO A 66 10.78 -0.53 -35.29
N ASN A 67 11.51 0.03 -36.25
CA ASN A 67 11.70 -0.57 -37.57
C ASN A 67 12.98 -1.40 -37.71
N ASP A 68 13.73 -1.61 -36.63
CA ASP A 68 14.94 -2.44 -36.66
C ASP A 68 14.58 -3.94 -36.53
N PRO A 69 14.77 -4.75 -37.60
CA PRO A 69 14.43 -6.16 -37.57
C PRO A 69 15.36 -6.98 -36.65
N GLU A 70 16.60 -6.55 -36.43
CA GLU A 70 17.54 -7.25 -35.56
C GLU A 70 17.16 -7.12 -34.09
N LEU A 71 16.70 -5.94 -33.68
CA LEU A 71 16.21 -5.70 -32.31
C LEU A 71 14.95 -6.49 -32.00
N ARG A 72 14.02 -6.60 -32.96
CA ARG A 72 12.82 -7.43 -32.81
C ARG A 72 13.17 -8.92 -32.70
N SER A 73 14.05 -9.41 -33.58
CA SER A 73 14.54 -10.80 -33.54
C SER A 73 15.24 -11.11 -32.20
N SER A 74 16.08 -10.19 -31.71
CA SER A 74 16.75 -10.33 -30.42
C SER A 74 15.77 -10.36 -29.24
N LEU A 75 14.73 -9.52 -29.27
CA LEU A 75 13.67 -9.54 -28.26
C LEU A 75 12.92 -10.89 -28.27
N ASP A 76 12.59 -11.42 -29.44
CA ASP A 76 11.89 -12.70 -29.55
C ASP A 76 12.76 -13.89 -29.09
N ASP A 77 14.07 -13.89 -29.39
CA ASP A 77 15.03 -14.87 -28.84
C ASP A 77 15.10 -14.80 -27.31
N LEU A 78 15.21 -13.59 -26.74
CA LEU A 78 15.23 -13.41 -25.28
C LEU A 78 13.94 -13.89 -24.61
N ARG A 79 12.78 -13.61 -25.23
CA ARG A 79 11.48 -14.10 -24.75
C ARG A 79 11.42 -15.62 -24.78
N TRP A 80 11.84 -16.24 -25.88
CA TRP A 80 11.88 -17.70 -26.02
C TRP A 80 12.79 -18.33 -24.96
N ARG A 81 14.02 -17.80 -24.77
CA ARG A 81 14.95 -18.30 -23.75
C ARG A 81 14.43 -18.11 -22.34
N GLY A 82 13.80 -16.97 -22.05
CA GLY A 82 13.17 -16.70 -20.75
C GLY A 82 12.06 -17.69 -20.44
N LEU A 83 11.18 -17.98 -21.40
CA LEU A 83 10.14 -19.01 -21.25
C LEU A 83 10.73 -20.42 -21.06
N SER A 84 11.73 -20.79 -21.86
CA SER A 84 12.42 -22.08 -21.73
C SER A 84 13.11 -22.24 -20.38
N GLN A 85 13.72 -21.18 -19.86
CA GLN A 85 14.37 -21.15 -18.56
C GLN A 85 13.38 -21.39 -17.43
N LEU A 86 12.20 -20.73 -17.46
CA LEU A 86 11.18 -20.90 -16.44
C LEU A 86 10.65 -22.35 -16.39
N LEU A 87 10.42 -22.99 -17.54
CA LEU A 87 10.01 -24.41 -17.56
C LEU A 87 11.12 -25.34 -17.06
N THR A 88 12.38 -25.03 -17.38
CA THR A 88 13.53 -25.81 -16.87
C THR A 88 13.67 -25.67 -15.36
N GLN A 89 13.48 -24.46 -14.82
CA GLN A 89 13.47 -24.20 -13.39
C GLN A 89 12.31 -24.89 -12.68
N ALA A 90 11.11 -24.88 -13.29
CA ALA A 90 9.96 -25.61 -12.77
C ALA A 90 10.24 -27.11 -12.66
N ARG A 91 10.79 -27.70 -13.72
CA ARG A 91 11.19 -29.11 -13.76
C ARG A 91 12.22 -29.45 -12.70
N GLN A 92 13.27 -28.63 -12.60
CA GLN A 92 14.35 -28.85 -11.63
C GLN A 92 13.81 -28.81 -10.20
N ALA A 93 12.98 -27.81 -9.88
CA ALA A 93 12.33 -27.71 -8.58
C ALA A 93 11.49 -28.95 -8.26
N ARG A 94 10.75 -29.48 -9.26
CA ARG A 94 9.94 -30.69 -9.09
C ARG A 94 10.78 -31.95 -8.85
N VAL A 95 11.89 -32.12 -9.58
CA VAL A 95 12.82 -33.24 -9.36
C VAL A 95 13.42 -33.20 -7.96
N GLU A 96 13.63 -32.00 -7.42
CA GLU A 96 14.12 -31.78 -6.05
C GLU A 96 13.03 -31.90 -4.97
N GLY A 97 11.77 -32.19 -5.34
CA GLY A 97 10.63 -32.27 -4.42
C GLY A 97 10.13 -30.91 -3.92
N ARG A 98 10.51 -29.82 -4.59
CA ARG A 98 10.06 -28.45 -4.30
C ARG A 98 8.87 -28.08 -5.19
N ASP A 99 7.75 -28.77 -5.01
CA ASP A 99 6.58 -28.61 -5.89
C ASP A 99 5.98 -27.19 -5.87
N GLU A 100 6.03 -26.48 -4.73
CA GLU A 100 5.55 -25.08 -4.66
C GLU A 100 6.40 -24.14 -5.52
N ASP A 101 7.72 -24.33 -5.52
CA ASP A 101 8.64 -23.56 -6.38
C ASP A 101 8.41 -23.92 -7.86
N ALA A 102 8.11 -25.18 -8.16
CA ALA A 102 7.79 -25.61 -9.52
C ALA A 102 6.52 -24.91 -10.04
N GLU A 103 5.48 -24.86 -9.21
CA GLU A 103 4.22 -24.18 -9.51
C GLU A 103 4.38 -22.67 -9.68
N LEU A 104 5.21 -22.02 -8.85
CA LEU A 104 5.51 -20.60 -8.99
C LEU A 104 6.21 -20.29 -10.33
N ASN A 105 7.20 -21.10 -10.72
CA ASN A 105 7.87 -20.95 -12.01
C ASN A 105 6.91 -21.20 -13.19
N LEU A 106 6.00 -22.17 -13.07
CA LEU A 106 4.95 -22.41 -14.07
C LEU A 106 3.98 -21.24 -14.17
N GLU A 107 3.57 -20.65 -13.05
CA GLU A 107 2.71 -19.46 -13.03
C GLU A 107 3.39 -18.28 -13.73
N GLN A 108 4.68 -18.04 -13.43
CA GLN A 108 5.47 -17.01 -14.10
C GLN A 108 5.58 -17.27 -15.60
N PHE A 109 5.82 -18.52 -16.02
CA PHE A 109 5.83 -18.90 -17.43
C PHE A 109 4.51 -18.53 -18.12
N LEU A 110 3.37 -18.90 -17.55
CA LEU A 110 2.05 -18.62 -18.12
C LEU A 110 1.76 -17.11 -18.14
N THR A 111 2.20 -16.38 -17.11
CA THR A 111 2.12 -14.92 -17.04
C THR A 111 2.85 -14.27 -18.21
N TYR A 112 4.13 -14.62 -18.41
CA TYR A 112 4.95 -14.04 -19.46
C TYR A 112 4.54 -14.49 -20.85
N ARG A 113 4.13 -15.75 -21.04
CA ARG A 113 3.58 -16.23 -22.31
C ARG A 113 2.36 -15.42 -22.72
N LYS A 114 1.43 -15.18 -21.78
CA LYS A 114 0.25 -14.33 -22.02
C LYS A 114 0.66 -12.88 -22.32
N LYS A 115 1.54 -12.30 -21.50
CA LYS A 115 2.01 -10.92 -21.65
C LYS A 115 2.68 -10.68 -23.00
N TRP A 116 3.50 -11.62 -23.46
CA TRP A 116 4.25 -11.50 -24.71
C TRP A 116 3.50 -12.06 -25.93
N SER A 117 2.32 -12.67 -25.74
CA SER A 117 1.57 -13.36 -26.79
C SER A 117 2.42 -14.38 -27.57
N SER A 118 3.33 -15.06 -26.86
CA SER A 118 4.30 -15.97 -27.48
C SER A 118 3.63 -17.28 -27.94
N LYS A 119 3.86 -17.63 -29.21
CA LYS A 119 3.54 -18.96 -29.73
C LYS A 119 4.61 -19.95 -29.28
N LEU A 120 4.18 -21.10 -28.79
CA LEU A 120 5.09 -22.17 -28.38
C LEU A 120 5.40 -23.06 -29.59
N ASP A 121 6.64 -23.49 -29.70
CA ASP A 121 7.01 -24.58 -30.60
C ASP A 121 6.67 -25.95 -29.97
N GLY A 122 6.79 -27.03 -30.74
CA GLY A 122 6.43 -28.38 -30.26
C GLY A 122 7.24 -28.84 -29.04
N GLY A 123 8.49 -28.39 -28.89
CA GLY A 123 9.32 -28.76 -27.74
C GLY A 123 8.89 -28.06 -26.46
N MET A 124 8.60 -26.76 -26.56
CA MET A 124 8.13 -25.96 -25.43
C MET A 124 6.70 -26.34 -25.03
N GLU A 125 5.82 -26.64 -26.00
CA GLU A 125 4.47 -27.16 -25.74
C GLU A 125 4.53 -28.51 -25.00
N SER A 126 5.38 -29.43 -25.45
CA SER A 126 5.59 -30.71 -24.74
C SER A 126 6.11 -30.51 -23.32
N SER A 127 7.04 -29.58 -23.12
CA SER A 127 7.59 -29.27 -21.80
C SER A 127 6.54 -28.65 -20.88
N LEU A 128 5.69 -27.77 -21.40
CA LEU A 128 4.54 -27.22 -20.68
C LEU A 128 3.57 -28.33 -20.25
N LEU A 129 3.20 -29.24 -21.16
CA LEU A 129 2.30 -30.36 -20.85
C LEU A 129 2.86 -31.29 -19.76
N GLU A 130 4.17 -31.54 -19.77
CA GLU A 130 4.85 -32.31 -18.72
C GLU A 130 4.75 -31.60 -17.36
N GLU A 131 5.04 -30.30 -17.31
CA GLU A 131 4.95 -29.51 -16.08
C GLU A 131 3.51 -29.34 -15.58
N MET A 132 2.53 -29.28 -16.47
CA MET A 132 1.12 -29.32 -16.11
C MET A 132 0.74 -30.68 -15.52
N GLY A 133 1.21 -31.78 -16.11
CA GLY A 133 0.99 -33.13 -15.59
C GLY A 133 1.62 -33.36 -14.21
N GLY A 134 2.84 -32.85 -13.98
CA GLY A 134 3.47 -32.86 -12.67
C GLY A 134 2.68 -32.05 -11.63
N THR A 135 2.22 -30.85 -12.01
CA THR A 135 1.40 -29.99 -11.15
C THR A 135 0.09 -30.67 -10.80
N HIS A 136 -0.56 -31.31 -11.78
CA HIS A 136 -1.79 -32.05 -11.54
C HIS A 136 -1.60 -33.16 -10.51
N ARG A 137 -0.53 -33.96 -10.61
CA ARG A 137 -0.23 -35.02 -9.64
C ARG A 137 -0.04 -34.47 -8.22
N HIS A 138 0.72 -33.40 -8.07
CA HIS A 138 0.93 -32.76 -6.77
C HIS A 138 -0.39 -32.21 -6.21
N LEU A 139 -1.16 -31.46 -7.01
CA LEU A 139 -2.45 -30.92 -6.56
C LEU A 139 -3.47 -32.01 -6.23
N ARG A 140 -3.49 -33.15 -6.92
CA ARG A 140 -4.33 -34.30 -6.54
C ARG A 140 -3.97 -34.83 -5.15
N GLN A 141 -2.67 -34.92 -4.83
CA GLN A 141 -2.22 -35.36 -3.51
C GLN A 141 -2.56 -34.32 -2.43
N LEU A 142 -2.34 -33.03 -2.72
CA LEU A 142 -2.55 -31.96 -1.77
C LEU A 142 -4.04 -31.65 -1.52
N ILE A 143 -4.86 -31.69 -2.56
CA ILE A 143 -6.26 -31.25 -2.53
C ILE A 143 -7.21 -32.46 -2.58
N ASN A 144 -7.13 -33.30 -3.62
CA ASN A 144 -8.12 -34.36 -3.82
C ASN A 144 -8.04 -35.40 -2.70
N GLU A 145 -6.84 -35.79 -2.26
CA GLU A 145 -6.71 -36.75 -1.16
C GLU A 145 -7.17 -36.16 0.19
N GLN A 146 -7.03 -34.86 0.42
CA GLN A 146 -7.60 -34.19 1.60
C GLN A 146 -9.13 -34.18 1.54
N ALA A 147 -9.70 -33.82 0.39
CA ALA A 147 -11.14 -33.81 0.20
C ALA A 147 -11.75 -35.22 0.40
N LYS A 148 -11.10 -36.28 -0.12
CA LYS A 148 -11.53 -37.68 0.08
C LYS A 148 -11.47 -38.14 1.54
N ARG A 149 -10.55 -37.59 2.34
CA ARG A 149 -10.46 -37.86 3.78
C ARG A 149 -11.52 -37.10 4.60
N GLY A 150 -12.36 -36.31 3.94
CA GLY A 150 -13.38 -35.49 4.58
C GLY A 150 -12.89 -34.12 5.06
N ASN A 151 -11.67 -33.73 4.69
CA ASN A 151 -11.08 -32.42 5.00
C ASN A 151 -11.34 -31.43 3.85
N ALA A 152 -12.61 -31.17 3.53
CA ALA A 152 -12.98 -30.39 2.36
C ALA A 152 -12.65 -28.91 2.48
N LEU A 153 -12.80 -28.29 3.67
CA LEU A 153 -12.41 -26.90 3.90
C LEU A 153 -10.89 -26.74 3.82
N THR A 154 -10.13 -27.72 4.31
CA THR A 154 -8.68 -27.75 4.18
C THR A 154 -8.26 -27.86 2.71
N ALA A 155 -8.90 -28.75 1.96
CA ALA A 155 -8.69 -28.89 0.52
C ALA A 155 -9.04 -27.60 -0.23
N GLU A 156 -10.12 -26.93 0.14
CA GLU A 156 -10.53 -25.64 -0.41
C GLU A 156 -9.53 -24.52 -0.08
N ALA A 157 -8.99 -24.48 1.14
CA ALA A 157 -7.95 -23.53 1.50
C ALA A 157 -6.69 -23.72 0.62
N HIS A 158 -6.28 -24.97 0.36
CA HIS A 158 -5.21 -25.26 -0.58
C HIS A 158 -5.55 -24.82 -2.01
N LEU A 159 -6.76 -25.12 -2.49
CA LEU A 159 -7.26 -24.68 -3.79
C LEU A 159 -7.23 -23.15 -3.93
N ASN A 160 -7.67 -22.42 -2.90
CA ASN A 160 -7.70 -20.97 -2.86
C ASN A 160 -6.30 -20.37 -3.02
N ARG A 161 -5.29 -20.95 -2.36
CA ARG A 161 -3.88 -20.52 -2.52
C ARG A 161 -3.34 -20.75 -3.94
N LYS A 162 -3.92 -21.67 -4.70
CA LYS A 162 -3.51 -22.01 -6.07
C LYS A 162 -4.40 -21.39 -7.16
N ARG A 163 -5.35 -20.51 -6.79
CA ARG A 163 -6.28 -19.88 -7.74
C ARG A 163 -5.58 -19.05 -8.82
N ALA A 164 -4.49 -18.36 -8.50
CA ALA A 164 -3.76 -17.54 -9.48
C ALA A 164 -3.21 -18.41 -10.64
N LEU A 165 -2.52 -19.50 -10.30
CA LEU A 165 -2.07 -20.50 -11.27
C LEU A 165 -3.24 -21.17 -12.01
N LEU A 166 -4.31 -21.54 -11.32
CA LEU A 166 -5.46 -22.23 -11.93
C LEU A 166 -6.36 -21.30 -12.76
N ALA A 167 -6.16 -19.99 -12.73
CA ALA A 167 -6.91 -19.02 -13.52
C ALA A 167 -6.55 -19.04 -15.01
N TYR A 168 -5.37 -19.55 -15.36
CA TYR A 168 -4.92 -19.68 -16.76
C TYR A 168 -5.75 -20.72 -17.52
N ALA A 169 -5.98 -20.47 -18.82
CA ALA A 169 -6.86 -21.28 -19.66
C ALA A 169 -6.33 -22.71 -19.83
N GLU A 170 -5.01 -22.85 -19.92
CA GLU A 170 -4.28 -24.11 -20.00
C GLU A 170 -4.56 -24.98 -18.77
N MET A 171 -4.69 -24.36 -17.59
CA MET A 171 -4.91 -25.05 -16.32
C MET A 171 -6.39 -25.42 -16.09
N ALA A 172 -7.31 -25.07 -16.99
CA ALA A 172 -8.75 -25.30 -16.81
C ALA A 172 -9.16 -26.77 -16.59
N PRO A 173 -8.54 -27.79 -17.23
CA PRO A 173 -8.83 -29.19 -16.90
C PRO A 173 -8.43 -29.57 -15.47
N ILE A 174 -7.26 -29.12 -15.02
CA ILE A 174 -6.76 -29.37 -13.67
C ILE A 174 -7.65 -28.65 -12.65
N ARG A 175 -7.99 -27.38 -12.91
CA ARG A 175 -8.90 -26.58 -12.07
C ARG A 175 -10.23 -27.30 -11.85
N ARG A 176 -10.87 -27.79 -12.92
CA ARG A 176 -12.15 -28.50 -12.83
C ARG A 176 -12.04 -29.77 -11.98
N ASP A 177 -10.99 -30.58 -12.18
CA ASP A 177 -10.78 -31.82 -11.40
C ASP A 177 -10.63 -31.53 -9.89
N VAL A 178 -9.85 -30.51 -9.51
CA VAL A 178 -9.65 -30.17 -8.09
C VAL A 178 -10.85 -29.47 -7.47
N GLU A 179 -11.56 -28.61 -8.22
CA GLU A 179 -12.81 -27.98 -7.77
C GLU A 179 -13.91 -29.02 -7.54
N GLU A 180 -14.05 -29.97 -8.47
CA GLU A 180 -15.01 -31.07 -8.34
C GLU A 180 -14.69 -31.95 -7.14
N ALA A 181 -13.42 -32.30 -6.92
CA ALA A 181 -13.00 -33.07 -5.75
C ALA A 181 -13.34 -32.36 -4.43
N VAL A 182 -13.11 -31.05 -4.33
CA VAL A 182 -13.48 -30.25 -3.14
C VAL A 182 -14.99 -30.26 -2.92
N GLN A 183 -15.79 -30.06 -3.98
CA GLN A 183 -17.25 -30.06 -3.86
C GLN A 183 -17.80 -31.44 -3.45
N GLN A 184 -17.30 -32.53 -4.05
CA GLN A 184 -17.69 -33.89 -3.70
C GLN A 184 -17.27 -34.26 -2.27
N GLY A 185 -16.05 -33.90 -1.86
CA GLY A 185 -15.56 -34.10 -0.49
C GLY A 185 -16.41 -33.34 0.53
N GLY A 186 -16.76 -32.09 0.24
CA GLY A 186 -17.62 -31.27 1.10
C GLY A 186 -19.04 -31.83 1.22
N ALA A 187 -19.60 -32.35 0.13
CA ALA A 187 -20.89 -33.02 0.15
C ALA A 187 -20.85 -34.29 1.04
N ALA A 188 -19.84 -35.14 0.85
CA ALA A 188 -19.65 -36.35 1.65
C ALA A 188 -19.45 -36.03 3.15
N THR A 189 -18.68 -35.00 3.48
CA THR A 189 -18.50 -34.55 4.88
C THR A 189 -19.80 -34.00 5.45
N CYS A 190 -20.55 -33.19 4.71
CA CYS A 190 -21.86 -32.70 5.14
C CYS A 190 -22.81 -33.87 5.47
N ASP A 191 -22.89 -34.89 4.62
CA ASP A 191 -23.76 -36.05 4.86
C ASP A 191 -23.34 -36.86 6.10
N ARG A 192 -22.04 -36.97 6.36
CA ARG A 192 -21.51 -37.55 7.60
C ARG A 192 -21.89 -36.70 8.83
N LEU A 193 -21.70 -35.39 8.77
CA LEU A 193 -21.99 -34.47 9.88
C LEU A 193 -23.48 -34.43 10.24
N LYS A 194 -24.38 -34.62 9.26
CA LYS A 194 -25.83 -34.74 9.51
C LYS A 194 -26.22 -35.95 10.37
N GLN A 195 -25.41 -37.01 10.35
CA GLN A 195 -25.68 -38.24 11.10
C GLN A 195 -25.27 -38.11 12.57
N GLU A 196 -24.49 -37.08 12.91
CA GLU A 196 -24.07 -36.83 14.29
C GLU A 196 -25.25 -36.30 15.14
N PRO A 197 -25.42 -36.79 16.38
CA PRO A 197 -26.50 -36.33 17.25
C PRO A 197 -26.42 -34.82 17.52
N ALA A 198 -27.51 -34.10 17.18
CA ALA A 198 -27.67 -32.66 17.43
C ALA A 198 -28.46 -32.32 18.71
N ASN A 199 -28.79 -33.33 19.52
CA ASN A 199 -29.63 -33.14 20.70
C ASN A 199 -28.91 -32.27 21.75
N GLY A 200 -29.46 -31.09 22.03
CA GLY A 200 -28.90 -30.16 23.02
C GLY A 200 -27.66 -29.39 22.54
N THR A 201 -27.35 -29.40 21.23
CA THR A 201 -26.14 -28.79 20.66
C THR A 201 -26.49 -27.77 19.56
N ALA A 202 -27.00 -26.61 19.99
CA ALA A 202 -27.50 -25.58 19.08
C ALA A 202 -26.39 -24.97 18.21
N HIS A 203 -25.21 -24.72 18.78
CA HIS A 203 -24.06 -24.16 18.06
C HIS A 203 -23.45 -25.18 17.10
N TRP A 204 -23.37 -26.45 17.49
CA TRP A 204 -22.97 -27.53 16.59
C TRP A 204 -23.93 -27.65 15.41
N ALA A 205 -25.24 -27.67 15.65
CA ALA A 205 -26.24 -27.76 14.59
C ALA A 205 -26.14 -26.59 13.59
N GLU A 206 -25.88 -25.37 14.06
CA GLU A 206 -25.64 -24.21 13.20
C GLU A 206 -24.34 -24.33 12.40
N LEU A 207 -23.24 -24.79 13.01
CA LEU A 207 -21.98 -25.02 12.31
C LEU A 207 -22.14 -26.06 11.19
N VAL A 208 -22.84 -27.17 11.45
CA VAL A 208 -23.17 -28.18 10.43
C VAL A 208 -24.06 -27.59 9.34
N ALA A 209 -25.10 -26.81 9.71
CA ALA A 209 -25.98 -26.17 8.75
C ALA A 209 -25.24 -25.21 7.82
N ARG A 210 -24.23 -24.47 8.33
CA ARG A 210 -23.38 -23.59 7.52
C ARG A 210 -22.40 -24.36 6.66
N TYR A 211 -21.78 -25.41 7.20
CA TYR A 211 -20.91 -26.30 6.44
C TYR A 211 -21.64 -26.87 5.21
N CYS A 212 -22.84 -27.40 5.43
CA CYS A 212 -23.67 -27.95 4.35
C CYS A 212 -24.10 -26.87 3.33
N ARG A 213 -24.54 -25.70 3.80
CA ARG A 213 -24.88 -24.56 2.91
C ARG A 213 -23.70 -24.11 2.05
N HIS A 214 -22.48 -24.08 2.62
CA HIS A 214 -21.25 -23.71 1.93
C HIS A 214 -20.98 -24.63 0.72
N TYR A 215 -21.21 -25.94 0.87
CA TYR A 215 -21.10 -26.92 -0.21
C TYR A 215 -22.41 -27.17 -0.97
N ARG A 216 -23.38 -26.24 -0.89
CA ARG A 216 -24.67 -26.28 -1.60
C ARG A 216 -25.46 -27.57 -1.37
N GLN A 217 -25.33 -28.16 -0.19
CA GLN A 217 -26.10 -29.31 0.24
C GLN A 217 -27.29 -28.88 1.09
N ASP A 218 -28.31 -29.75 1.15
CA ASP A 218 -29.42 -29.56 2.08
C ASP A 218 -28.88 -29.45 3.52
N ALA A 219 -29.26 -28.39 4.22
CA ALA A 219 -28.76 -28.10 5.55
C ALA A 219 -29.83 -28.41 6.61
N PRO A 220 -29.45 -29.00 7.75
CA PRO A 220 -30.37 -29.13 8.87
C PRO A 220 -30.80 -27.74 9.36
N ARG A 221 -32.03 -27.64 9.87
CA ARG A 221 -32.52 -26.41 10.50
C ARG A 221 -31.81 -26.23 11.84
N ALA A 222 -31.02 -25.17 11.95
CA ALA A 222 -30.38 -24.82 13.21
C ALA A 222 -31.42 -24.24 14.19
N PRO A 223 -31.48 -24.71 15.44
CA PRO A 223 -32.31 -24.09 16.47
C PRO A 223 -31.71 -22.73 16.88
N LEU A 224 -32.55 -21.86 17.46
CA LEU A 224 -32.05 -20.65 18.10
C LEU A 224 -31.18 -21.04 19.29
N PHE A 225 -29.98 -20.46 19.35
CA PHE A 225 -29.06 -20.67 20.46
C PHE A 225 -29.42 -19.76 21.65
N PRO A 226 -29.09 -20.16 22.90
CA PRO A 226 -29.50 -19.42 24.10
C PRO A 226 -29.02 -17.97 24.16
N GLU A 227 -27.86 -17.70 23.59
CA GLU A 227 -27.21 -16.40 23.56
C GLU A 227 -27.73 -15.47 22.45
N ALA A 228 -28.62 -15.95 21.58
CA ALA A 228 -29.09 -15.22 20.40
C ALA A 228 -29.86 -13.96 20.78
N LEU A 229 -29.46 -12.84 20.18
CA LEU A 229 -30.10 -11.54 20.32
C LEU A 229 -30.69 -11.08 18.99
N GLY A 230 -31.82 -10.40 19.05
CA GLY A 230 -32.37 -9.65 17.92
C GLY A 230 -31.70 -8.28 17.81
N VAL A 231 -32.12 -7.52 16.80
CA VAL A 231 -31.63 -6.15 16.57
C VAL A 231 -31.81 -5.29 17.83
N PRO A 232 -30.79 -4.53 18.27
CA PRO A 232 -30.86 -3.72 19.47
C PRO A 232 -31.95 -2.65 19.41
N THR A 233 -32.48 -2.27 20.57
CA THR A 233 -33.29 -1.05 20.71
C THR A 233 -32.40 0.10 21.16
N PHE A 234 -32.40 1.21 20.44
CA PHE A 234 -31.50 2.33 20.69
C PHE A 234 -32.14 3.43 21.53
N GLN A 235 -31.42 3.88 22.56
CA GLN A 235 -31.67 5.11 23.31
C GLN A 235 -30.55 6.09 23.01
N VAL A 236 -30.85 7.26 22.44
CA VAL A 236 -29.83 8.12 21.84
C VAL A 236 -29.86 9.52 22.43
N SER A 237 -28.68 10.03 22.77
CA SER A 237 -28.46 11.41 23.22
C SER A 237 -27.17 11.94 22.60
N LEU A 238 -27.29 12.53 21.41
CA LEU A 238 -26.16 13.08 20.65
C LEU A 238 -26.33 14.60 20.50
N GLU A 239 -25.42 15.36 21.09
CA GLU A 239 -25.43 16.83 21.01
C GLU A 239 -24.62 17.32 19.80
N GLY A 240 -25.12 18.33 19.09
CA GLY A 240 -24.41 18.92 17.94
C GLY A 240 -24.44 18.09 16.65
N ILE A 241 -25.22 17.01 16.61
CA ILE A 241 -25.40 16.12 15.45
C ILE A 241 -26.84 16.21 14.94
N SER A 242 -27.04 16.30 13.61
CA SER A 242 -28.36 16.32 13.00
C SER A 242 -29.06 14.97 13.08
N ASN A 243 -30.40 14.95 13.10
CA ASN A 243 -31.17 13.71 13.20
C ASN A 243 -30.87 12.73 12.05
N ASP A 244 -30.63 13.22 10.82
CA ASP A 244 -30.30 12.35 9.68
C ASP A 244 -28.97 11.61 9.89
N VAL A 245 -27.97 12.30 10.44
CA VAL A 245 -26.67 11.69 10.79
C VAL A 245 -26.83 10.71 11.95
N VAL A 246 -27.70 11.01 12.92
CA VAL A 246 -28.03 10.08 14.00
C VAL A 246 -28.66 8.81 13.43
N GLN A 247 -29.70 8.91 12.59
CA GLN A 247 -30.33 7.74 11.98
C GLN A 247 -29.36 6.93 11.12
N TYR A 248 -28.49 7.62 10.37
CA TYR A 248 -27.41 6.97 9.63
C TYR A 248 -26.49 6.16 10.55
N LEU A 249 -26.00 6.75 11.65
CA LEU A 249 -25.20 6.04 12.64
C LEU A 249 -25.95 4.81 13.20
N LEU A 250 -27.20 4.96 13.61
CA LEU A 250 -27.98 3.84 14.17
C LEU A 250 -28.18 2.72 13.17
N SER A 251 -28.46 3.03 11.90
CA SER A 251 -28.61 2.01 10.86
C SER A 251 -27.32 1.20 10.67
N ARG A 252 -26.16 1.85 10.78
CA ARG A 252 -24.85 1.21 10.69
C ARG A 252 -24.54 0.36 11.92
N LEU A 253 -24.81 0.87 13.11
CA LEU A 253 -24.63 0.08 14.34
C LEU A 253 -25.56 -1.13 14.38
N ALA A 254 -26.80 -1.01 13.86
CA ALA A 254 -27.71 -2.13 13.71
C ALA A 254 -27.17 -3.17 12.71
N GLY A 255 -26.72 -2.73 11.52
CA GLY A 255 -26.10 -3.61 10.52
C GLY A 255 -24.86 -4.33 11.07
N ALA A 256 -23.96 -3.60 11.74
CA ALA A 256 -22.80 -4.18 12.41
C ALA A 256 -23.19 -5.18 13.51
N PHE A 257 -24.28 -4.94 14.23
CA PHE A 257 -24.79 -5.91 15.22
C PHE A 257 -25.37 -7.16 14.55
N GLU A 258 -26.13 -7.00 13.46
CA GLU A 258 -26.69 -8.12 12.68
C GLU A 258 -25.59 -9.00 12.07
N SER A 259 -24.49 -8.39 11.64
CA SER A 259 -23.30 -9.10 11.23
C SER A 259 -22.53 -9.72 12.41
N SER A 260 -22.89 -9.49 13.68
CA SER A 260 -22.10 -10.01 14.82
C SER A 260 -22.51 -11.42 15.23
N PRO A 261 -21.64 -12.18 15.94
CA PRO A 261 -21.98 -13.52 16.45
C PRO A 261 -23.12 -13.50 17.49
N TRP A 262 -23.44 -12.34 18.06
CA TRP A 262 -24.54 -12.17 19.00
C TRP A 262 -25.92 -12.22 18.33
N TYR A 263 -25.99 -11.90 17.04
CA TYR A 263 -27.25 -11.84 16.33
C TYR A 263 -27.79 -13.23 15.99
N GLY A 264 -29.10 -13.42 16.15
CA GLY A 264 -29.84 -14.59 15.66
C GLY A 264 -31.19 -14.18 15.10
N GLU A 265 -31.43 -14.50 13.83
CA GLU A 265 -32.68 -14.21 13.15
C GLU A 265 -33.86 -14.86 13.89
N GLY A 266 -34.88 -14.06 14.20
CA GLY A 266 -36.04 -14.53 14.95
C GLY A 266 -35.86 -14.58 16.48
N SER A 267 -34.73 -14.13 17.03
CA SER A 267 -34.62 -13.95 18.49
C SER A 267 -35.57 -12.85 18.97
N PRO A 268 -36.43 -13.12 19.97
CA PRO A 268 -37.30 -12.10 20.56
C PRO A 268 -36.54 -11.17 21.52
N ARG A 269 -35.34 -11.54 21.96
CA ARG A 269 -34.55 -10.79 22.94
C ARG A 269 -33.79 -9.66 22.26
N ARG A 270 -34.23 -8.42 22.46
CA ARG A 270 -33.56 -7.23 21.93
C ARG A 270 -32.77 -6.53 23.03
N PRO A 271 -31.44 -6.41 22.92
CA PRO A 271 -30.65 -5.72 23.94
C PRO A 271 -30.92 -4.21 23.87
N PRO A 272 -31.17 -3.54 25.01
CA PRO A 272 -31.18 -2.09 25.06
C PRO A 272 -29.76 -1.57 24.88
N LEU A 273 -29.56 -0.67 23.91
CA LEU A 273 -28.30 -0.02 23.64
C LEU A 273 -28.45 1.49 23.81
N THR A 274 -27.59 2.09 24.62
CA THR A 274 -27.52 3.54 24.80
C THR A 274 -26.39 4.11 23.95
N VAL A 275 -26.65 5.16 23.18
CA VAL A 275 -25.66 5.91 22.40
C VAL A 275 -25.63 7.34 22.89
N GLN A 276 -24.50 7.76 23.43
CA GLN A 276 -24.31 9.11 23.97
C GLN A 276 -23.08 9.74 23.35
N GLY A 277 -23.08 11.06 23.15
CA GLY A 277 -21.95 11.71 22.52
C GLY A 277 -22.20 13.16 22.14
N THR A 278 -21.16 13.78 21.61
CA THR A 278 -21.15 15.20 21.23
C THR A 278 -20.35 15.39 19.94
N LEU A 279 -20.76 16.39 19.16
CA LEU A 279 -19.99 16.94 18.05
C LEU A 279 -19.90 18.45 18.23
N SER A 280 -18.73 18.95 18.59
CA SER A 280 -18.48 20.38 18.72
C SER A 280 -17.61 20.90 17.58
N GLU A 281 -17.79 22.17 17.27
CA GLU A 281 -17.04 22.88 16.25
C GLU A 281 -16.60 24.22 16.82
N GLU A 282 -15.29 24.41 16.94
CA GLU A 282 -14.69 25.67 17.35
C GLU A 282 -14.07 26.35 16.12
N ARG A 283 -14.40 27.63 15.93
CA ARG A 283 -13.85 28.44 14.84
C ARG A 283 -13.03 29.57 15.42
N THR A 284 -11.80 29.70 14.95
CA THR A 284 -10.92 30.81 15.34
C THR A 284 -10.70 31.73 14.14
N SER A 285 -10.63 33.02 14.43
CA SER A 285 -10.38 34.06 13.43
C SER A 285 -9.60 35.19 14.06
N GLN A 286 -8.33 35.32 13.70
CA GLN A 286 -7.44 36.32 14.27
C GLN A 286 -6.81 37.17 13.16
N PRO A 287 -6.87 38.51 13.24
CA PRO A 287 -6.14 39.36 12.32
C PRO A 287 -4.63 39.21 12.58
N VAL A 288 -3.86 39.04 11.51
CA VAL A 288 -2.39 38.93 11.56
C VAL A 288 -1.76 39.83 10.51
N SER A 289 -0.57 40.35 10.81
CA SER A 289 0.28 41.03 9.84
C SER A 289 1.31 40.05 9.31
N LEU A 290 1.39 39.94 7.99
CA LEU A 290 2.36 39.12 7.28
C LEU A 290 3.29 40.02 6.46
N THR A 291 4.49 39.51 6.17
CA THR A 291 5.50 40.24 5.41
C THR A 291 5.94 39.40 4.22
N ALA A 292 5.83 39.96 3.01
CA ALA A 292 6.34 39.35 1.79
C ALA A 292 7.65 40.03 1.37
N PRO A 293 8.81 39.35 1.50
CA PRO A 293 10.08 39.89 1.03
C PRO A 293 10.21 39.75 -0.49
N TRP A 294 10.87 40.72 -1.14
CA TRP A 294 11.31 40.59 -2.53
C TRP A 294 12.61 41.35 -2.78
N THR A 295 13.21 41.12 -3.94
CA THR A 295 14.42 41.81 -4.39
C THR A 295 14.09 42.72 -5.56
N GLU A 296 14.45 43.99 -5.45
CA GLU A 296 14.29 45.00 -6.50
C GLU A 296 15.66 45.36 -7.09
N GLN A 297 15.80 45.29 -8.41
CA GLN A 297 17.01 45.77 -9.08
C GLN A 297 16.95 47.29 -9.23
N VAL A 298 17.78 47.99 -8.47
CA VAL A 298 17.82 49.46 -8.51
C VAL A 298 19.08 49.91 -9.26
N PRO A 299 18.95 50.78 -10.27
CA PRO A 299 20.11 51.33 -10.96
C PRO A 299 20.93 52.24 -10.04
N TYR A 300 22.24 52.21 -10.19
CA TYR A 300 23.16 53.16 -9.57
C TYR A 300 24.24 53.57 -10.56
N THR A 301 24.68 54.82 -10.45
CA THR A 301 25.77 55.34 -11.27
C THR A 301 27.10 54.82 -10.74
N ALA A 302 27.82 54.08 -11.59
CA ALA A 302 29.19 53.68 -11.36
C ALA A 302 30.10 54.34 -12.40
N HIS A 303 31.38 54.47 -12.07
CA HIS A 303 32.37 55.04 -12.96
C HIS A 303 33.31 53.91 -13.37
N GLU A 304 33.49 53.72 -14.68
CA GLU A 304 34.42 52.73 -15.24
C GLU A 304 35.47 53.41 -16.11
N ASP A 305 36.72 53.06 -15.88
CA ASP A 305 37.81 53.47 -16.75
C ASP A 305 37.77 52.64 -18.03
N ARG A 306 37.54 53.30 -19.16
CA ARG A 306 37.62 52.70 -20.50
C ARG A 306 38.81 53.27 -21.24
N THR A 307 39.50 52.42 -21.98
CA THR A 307 40.54 52.86 -22.90
C THR A 307 39.86 53.38 -24.16
N ALA A 308 39.98 54.68 -24.42
CA ALA A 308 39.55 55.31 -25.66
C ALA A 308 40.76 55.56 -26.55
N THR A 309 40.60 55.38 -27.86
CA THR A 309 41.63 55.72 -28.84
C THR A 309 41.29 57.05 -29.50
N ALA A 310 42.26 57.95 -29.59
CA ALA A 310 42.16 59.14 -30.43
C ALA A 310 43.33 59.19 -31.41
N GLU A 311 43.03 59.53 -32.66
CA GLU A 311 44.06 59.83 -33.65
C GLU A 311 44.59 61.25 -33.41
N VAL A 312 45.78 61.35 -32.85
CA VAL A 312 46.43 62.65 -32.64
C VAL A 312 47.44 62.88 -33.76
N PRO A 313 47.37 64.03 -34.47
CA PRO A 313 48.39 64.36 -35.46
C PRO A 313 49.72 64.61 -34.77
N TYR A 314 50.79 64.02 -35.30
CA TYR A 314 52.16 64.30 -34.89
C TYR A 314 53.01 64.53 -36.14
N THR A 315 54.02 65.38 -36.00
CA THR A 315 54.85 65.80 -37.13
C THR A 315 56.14 64.98 -37.12
N VAL A 316 56.41 64.29 -38.22
CA VAL A 316 57.67 63.56 -38.42
C VAL A 316 58.42 64.17 -39.60
N GLU A 317 59.73 64.31 -39.44
CA GLU A 317 60.63 64.65 -40.54
C GLU A 317 60.80 63.43 -41.44
N GLU A 318 60.12 63.44 -42.57
CA GLU A 318 60.33 62.44 -43.62
C GLU A 318 61.39 62.96 -44.57
N SER A 319 62.40 62.12 -44.82
CA SER A 319 63.45 62.43 -45.78
C SER A 319 62.99 61.99 -47.16
N TYR A 320 63.02 62.89 -48.14
CA TYR A 320 62.68 62.58 -49.53
C TYR A 320 63.77 63.10 -50.46
N VAL A 321 63.97 62.41 -51.57
CA VAL A 321 65.02 62.77 -52.54
C VAL A 321 64.40 63.69 -53.58
N ASP A 322 64.93 64.92 -53.66
CA ASP A 322 64.55 65.91 -54.66
C ASP A 322 65.79 66.24 -55.48
N LYS A 323 65.78 65.88 -56.77
CA LYS A 323 66.89 66.11 -57.71
C LYS A 323 68.26 65.57 -57.24
N GLY A 324 68.26 64.41 -56.58
CA GLY A 324 69.48 63.74 -56.13
C GLY A 324 70.01 64.17 -54.77
N GLU A 325 69.41 65.16 -54.12
CA GLU A 325 69.75 65.59 -52.75
C GLU A 325 68.66 65.14 -51.76
N MET A 326 69.09 64.62 -50.61
CA MET A 326 68.19 64.26 -49.50
C MET A 326 67.71 65.52 -48.80
N LYS A 327 66.44 65.86 -48.98
CA LYS A 327 65.78 66.95 -48.26
C LYS A 327 64.82 66.39 -47.23
N LYS A 328 64.62 67.10 -46.12
CA LYS A 328 63.65 66.74 -45.10
C LYS A 328 62.44 67.65 -45.22
N ARG A 329 61.23 67.08 -45.15
CA ARG A 329 59.99 67.83 -44.97
C ARG A 329 59.25 67.33 -43.74
N LEU A 330 58.57 68.24 -43.06
CA LEU A 330 57.67 67.90 -41.97
C LEU A 330 56.36 67.38 -42.57
N VAL A 331 56.05 66.11 -42.34
CA VAL A 331 54.78 65.50 -42.73
C VAL A 331 53.97 65.27 -41.46
N THR A 332 52.70 65.69 -41.48
CA THR A 332 51.76 65.39 -40.40
C THR A 332 51.25 63.97 -40.59
N GLN A 333 51.66 63.06 -39.73
CA GLN A 333 51.14 61.71 -39.65
C GLN A 333 50.18 61.61 -38.47
N LYS A 334 49.25 60.66 -38.49
CA LYS A 334 48.34 60.42 -37.36
C LYS A 334 48.83 59.22 -36.57
N LYS A 335 48.91 59.35 -35.25
CA LYS A 335 49.18 58.22 -34.34
C LYS A 335 47.95 57.98 -33.49
N THR A 336 47.49 56.75 -33.44
CA THR A 336 46.46 56.33 -32.49
C THR A 336 47.08 56.30 -31.09
N VAL A 337 46.58 57.15 -30.21
CA VAL A 337 46.99 57.20 -28.80
C VAL A 337 45.84 56.65 -27.98
N GLU A 338 46.12 55.65 -27.15
CA GLU A 338 45.22 55.14 -26.13
C GLU A 338 45.29 56.03 -24.89
N TYR A 339 44.15 56.52 -24.42
CA TYR A 339 44.04 57.23 -23.16
C TYR A 339 42.88 56.66 -22.34
N LYS A 340 43.03 56.64 -21.02
CA LYS A 340 41.97 56.21 -20.10
C LYS A 340 40.98 57.35 -19.90
N THR A 341 39.71 57.08 -20.14
CA THR A 341 38.61 57.99 -19.82
C THR A 341 37.63 57.30 -18.89
N THR A 342 37.18 58.02 -17.87
CA THR A 342 36.19 57.51 -16.93
C THR A 342 34.81 57.83 -17.49
N VAL A 343 34.03 56.79 -17.78
CA VAL A 343 32.67 56.92 -18.31
C VAL A 343 31.66 56.52 -17.23
N GLU A 344 30.59 57.30 -17.08
CA GLU A 344 29.45 56.92 -16.25
C GLU A 344 28.74 55.72 -16.88
N VAL A 345 28.60 54.65 -16.10
CA VAL A 345 27.85 53.46 -16.48
C VAL A 345 26.72 53.23 -15.47
N THR A 346 25.55 52.84 -15.97
CA THR A 346 24.43 52.41 -15.12
C THR A 346 24.63 50.95 -14.77
N LYS A 347 24.86 50.66 -13.49
CA LYS A 347 24.89 49.29 -12.95
C LYS A 347 23.64 49.04 -12.14
N TYR A 348 23.29 47.78 -11.93
CA TYR A 348 22.16 47.38 -11.09
C TYR A 348 22.68 46.71 -9.83
N ARG A 349 22.01 46.96 -8.71
CA ARG A 349 22.21 46.22 -7.46
C ARG A 349 20.89 45.68 -6.96
N ASP A 350 20.94 44.51 -6.35
CA ASP A 350 19.80 43.88 -5.71
C ASP A 350 19.54 44.55 -4.35
N VAL A 351 18.36 45.15 -4.19
CA VAL A 351 17.94 45.80 -2.94
C VAL A 351 16.80 44.98 -2.33
N PRO A 352 16.95 44.48 -1.09
CA PRO A 352 15.87 43.79 -0.40
C PRO A 352 14.76 44.78 -0.04
N ARG A 353 13.51 44.38 -0.30
CA ARG A 353 12.29 45.12 0.03
C ARG A 353 11.32 44.17 0.73
N SER A 354 10.36 44.75 1.44
CA SER A 354 9.33 44.00 2.16
C SER A 354 7.98 44.67 2.05
N PHE A 355 6.94 43.87 1.85
CA PHE A 355 5.57 44.33 1.72
C PHE A 355 4.78 43.77 2.90
N GLU A 356 4.36 44.66 3.79
CA GLU A 356 3.51 44.28 4.91
C GLU A 356 2.06 44.26 4.47
N TYR A 357 1.37 43.19 4.80
CA TYR A 357 -0.03 43.02 4.45
C TYR A 357 -0.80 42.36 5.58
N ARG A 358 -2.10 42.65 5.65
CA ARG A 358 -2.99 42.09 6.67
C ARG A 358 -3.68 40.85 6.11
N ALA A 359 -3.72 39.80 6.89
CA ALA A 359 -4.48 38.59 6.61
C ALA A 359 -5.32 38.21 7.83
N LEU A 360 -6.32 37.35 7.61
CA LEU A 360 -7.02 36.66 8.69
C LEU A 360 -6.42 35.27 8.82
N ARG A 361 -5.88 34.93 10.00
CA ARG A 361 -5.60 33.55 10.35
C ARG A 361 -6.92 32.91 10.77
N ARG A 362 -7.43 32.02 9.93
CA ARG A 362 -8.63 31.23 10.19
C ARG A 362 -8.22 29.87 10.74
N GLY A 363 -9.01 29.34 11.65
CA GLY A 363 -8.87 27.97 12.11
C GLY A 363 -10.23 27.35 12.37
N VAL A 364 -10.30 26.03 12.22
CA VAL A 364 -11.43 25.22 12.66
C VAL A 364 -10.90 24.03 13.43
N GLU A 365 -11.60 23.69 14.50
CA GLU A 365 -11.41 22.45 15.24
C GLU A 365 -12.77 21.75 15.36
N TYR A 366 -12.82 20.51 14.90
CA TYR A 366 -13.97 19.64 15.13
C TYR A 366 -13.57 18.62 16.20
N HIS A 367 -14.47 18.36 17.14
CA HIS A 367 -14.30 17.34 18.17
C HIS A 367 -15.53 16.46 18.20
N PHE A 368 -15.32 15.15 18.09
CA PHE A 368 -16.34 14.12 18.08
C PHE A 368 -16.04 13.09 19.16
N ALA A 369 -16.99 12.90 20.07
CA ALA A 369 -16.92 11.90 21.11
C ALA A 369 -18.23 11.10 21.13
N VAL A 370 -18.15 9.78 21.10
CA VAL A 370 -19.32 8.90 21.15
C VAL A 370 -19.04 7.65 21.98
N VAL A 371 -20.06 7.22 22.71
CA VAL A 371 -20.05 6.01 23.54
C VAL A 371 -21.34 5.23 23.33
N ALA A 372 -21.20 3.95 22.98
CA ALA A 372 -22.29 2.98 22.90
C ALA A 372 -22.15 2.00 24.06
N GLN A 373 -23.23 1.78 24.82
CA GLN A 373 -23.26 0.83 25.93
C GLN A 373 -24.44 -0.11 25.84
N ALA A 374 -24.22 -1.40 26.09
CA ALA A 374 -25.26 -2.42 26.13
C ALA A 374 -24.91 -3.53 27.10
N VAL A 375 -25.92 -4.15 27.72
CA VAL A 375 -25.77 -5.43 28.42
C VAL A 375 -26.22 -6.52 27.48
N LEU A 376 -25.28 -7.27 26.90
CA LEU A 376 -25.58 -8.36 25.97
C LEU A 376 -26.06 -9.60 26.73
N GLN A 377 -25.45 -9.86 27.89
CA GLN A 377 -25.84 -10.92 28.82
C GLN A 377 -25.59 -10.48 30.26
N GLU A 378 -26.49 -10.86 31.16
CA GLU A 378 -26.42 -10.49 32.58
C GLU A 378 -25.17 -11.01 33.30
N GLN A 379 -24.61 -12.13 32.84
CA GLN A 379 -23.45 -12.78 33.45
C GLN A 379 -22.11 -12.19 33.00
N HIS A 380 -22.13 -11.23 32.05
CA HIS A 380 -20.93 -10.66 31.45
C HIS A 380 -20.87 -9.15 31.66
N ALA A 381 -19.66 -8.60 31.63
CA ALA A 381 -19.45 -7.17 31.71
C ALA A 381 -20.19 -6.45 30.56
N PRO A 382 -20.75 -5.26 30.81
CA PRO A 382 -21.43 -4.50 29.77
C PRO A 382 -20.47 -4.21 28.61
N LEU A 383 -21.01 -4.26 27.39
CA LEU A 383 -20.37 -3.72 26.21
C LEU A 383 -20.26 -2.20 26.40
N ALA A 384 -19.06 -1.65 26.19
CA ALA A 384 -18.83 -0.21 26.15
C ALA A 384 -17.85 0.08 25.01
N VAL A 385 -18.33 0.76 23.98
CA VAL A 385 -17.55 1.12 22.79
C VAL A 385 -17.41 2.63 22.73
N LYS A 386 -16.19 3.13 22.87
CA LYS A 386 -15.89 4.57 22.90
C LYS A 386 -15.07 4.97 21.68
N ALA A 387 -15.35 6.13 21.12
CA ALA A 387 -14.48 6.81 20.17
C ALA A 387 -14.42 8.30 20.50
N GLU A 388 -13.21 8.85 20.42
CA GLU A 388 -12.93 10.26 20.62
C GLU A 388 -11.92 10.70 19.57
N LYS A 389 -12.27 11.73 18.80
CA LYS A 389 -11.55 12.16 17.61
C LYS A 389 -11.62 13.67 17.47
N SER A 390 -10.54 14.25 16.96
CA SER A 390 -10.51 15.67 16.62
C SER A 390 -9.78 15.91 15.31
N LEU A 391 -10.21 16.95 14.61
CA LEU A 391 -9.57 17.47 13.41
C LEU A 391 -9.38 18.97 13.59
N SER A 392 -8.13 19.44 13.54
CA SER A 392 -7.81 20.85 13.53
C SER A 392 -7.15 21.25 12.21
N ALA A 393 -7.55 22.39 11.68
CA ALA A 393 -6.97 22.97 10.47
C ALA A 393 -6.90 24.49 10.61
N SER A 394 -5.83 25.10 10.10
CA SER A 394 -5.70 26.55 10.07
C SER A 394 -4.98 27.02 8.80
N GLY A 395 -5.24 28.25 8.39
CA GLY A 395 -4.63 28.87 7.22
C GLY A 395 -4.88 30.36 7.18
N TYR A 396 -4.37 31.01 6.13
CA TYR A 396 -4.55 32.44 5.93
C TYR A 396 -5.67 32.70 4.92
N GLU A 397 -6.34 33.83 5.11
CA GLU A 397 -7.33 34.36 4.17
C GLU A 397 -7.01 35.83 3.92
N HIS A 398 -6.76 36.18 2.66
CA HIS A 398 -6.59 37.57 2.22
C HIS A 398 -6.94 37.72 0.74
N ASN A 399 -7.38 38.91 0.35
CA ASN A 399 -7.67 39.27 -1.04
C ASN A 399 -6.55 40.11 -1.69
N ILE A 400 -5.38 40.13 -1.06
CA ILE A 400 -4.26 41.00 -1.45
C ILE A 400 -3.45 40.34 -2.58
N THR A 401 -3.12 41.15 -3.59
CA THR A 401 -2.22 40.79 -4.68
C THR A 401 -1.01 41.72 -4.65
N PHE A 402 0.19 41.15 -4.69
CA PHE A 402 1.43 41.92 -4.81
C PHE A 402 2.45 41.07 -5.59
N ASP A 403 2.55 41.33 -6.90
CA ASP A 403 3.36 40.54 -7.82
C ASP A 403 4.86 40.47 -7.46
N PRO A 404 5.54 41.57 -7.05
CA PRO A 404 6.97 41.52 -6.76
C PRO A 404 7.31 40.53 -5.63
N GLY A 405 6.44 40.42 -4.62
CA GLY A 405 6.56 39.46 -3.52
C GLY A 405 5.77 38.17 -3.71
N ASN A 406 5.28 37.91 -4.93
CA ASN A 406 4.43 36.75 -5.27
C ASN A 406 3.24 36.54 -4.31
N VAL A 407 2.67 37.62 -3.78
CA VAL A 407 1.48 37.54 -2.92
C VAL A 407 0.26 37.43 -3.83
N ARG A 408 -0.54 36.39 -3.64
CA ARG A 408 -1.79 36.14 -4.36
C ARG A 408 -2.93 35.98 -3.37
N PRO A 409 -4.17 36.33 -3.72
CA PRO A 409 -5.32 36.07 -2.87
C PRO A 409 -5.36 34.62 -2.42
N GLU A 410 -5.44 34.40 -1.11
CA GLU A 410 -5.53 33.09 -0.50
C GLU A 410 -6.88 32.98 0.22
N LYS A 411 -7.51 31.81 0.11
CA LYS A 411 -8.69 31.46 0.90
C LYS A 411 -8.39 30.21 1.69
N PHE A 412 -8.67 30.25 2.99
CA PHE A 412 -8.58 29.06 3.83
C PHE A 412 -9.56 28.00 3.32
N SER A 413 -9.02 26.89 2.83
CA SER A 413 -9.80 25.72 2.43
C SER A 413 -10.21 24.93 3.67
N GLN A 414 -11.34 25.31 4.28
CA GLN A 414 -11.88 24.64 5.45
C GLN A 414 -12.19 23.15 5.13
N PRO A 415 -11.72 22.20 5.95
CA PRO A 415 -12.11 20.79 5.80
C PRO A 415 -13.63 20.62 5.99
N SER A 416 -14.23 19.79 5.14
CA SER A 416 -15.67 19.48 5.24
C SER A 416 -15.97 18.75 6.54
N LYS A 417 -16.84 19.34 7.38
CA LYS A 417 -17.34 18.73 8.62
C LYS A 417 -18.02 17.40 8.34
N ASP A 418 -18.93 17.36 7.37
CA ASP A 418 -19.71 16.17 7.04
C ASP A 418 -18.80 15.07 6.46
N GLY A 419 -17.84 15.45 5.60
CA GLY A 419 -16.89 14.51 5.02
C GLY A 419 -15.95 13.90 6.07
N TRP A 420 -15.47 14.70 7.01
CA TRP A 420 -14.68 14.21 8.14
C TRP A 420 -15.52 13.31 9.06
N LEU A 421 -16.71 13.77 9.47
CA LEU A 421 -17.60 13.03 10.36
C LEU A 421 -18.03 11.68 9.77
N ASP A 422 -18.38 11.60 8.49
CA ASP A 422 -18.73 10.32 7.84
C ASP A 422 -17.56 9.32 7.91
N GLY A 423 -16.32 9.80 7.76
CA GLY A 423 -15.12 8.99 7.98
C GLY A 423 -15.02 8.46 9.42
N GLU A 424 -15.29 9.30 10.42
CA GLU A 424 -15.26 8.89 11.83
C GLU A 424 -16.40 7.92 12.18
N LEU A 425 -17.60 8.09 11.61
CA LEU A 425 -18.73 7.18 11.81
C LEU A 425 -18.46 5.79 11.21
N ARG A 426 -17.84 5.72 10.02
CA ARG A 426 -17.34 4.47 9.42
C ARG A 426 -16.33 3.79 10.33
N GLY A 427 -15.36 4.55 10.85
CA GLY A 427 -14.38 4.04 11.80
C GLY A 427 -15.04 3.51 13.08
N TYR A 428 -16.05 4.21 13.59
CA TYR A 428 -16.76 3.82 14.81
C TYR A 428 -17.58 2.53 14.65
N GLU A 429 -18.27 2.36 13.52
CA GLU A 429 -18.96 1.11 13.17
C GLU A 429 -17.99 -0.10 13.21
N GLN A 430 -16.81 0.05 12.60
CA GLN A 430 -15.80 -1.01 12.61
C GLN A 430 -15.32 -1.31 14.04
N ILE A 431 -15.04 -0.29 14.85
CA ILE A 431 -14.63 -0.47 16.25
C ILE A 431 -15.75 -1.15 17.06
N PHE A 432 -17.01 -0.78 16.81
CA PHE A 432 -18.18 -1.38 17.45
C PHE A 432 -18.29 -2.88 17.12
N PHE A 433 -18.22 -3.24 15.84
CA PHE A 433 -18.22 -4.62 15.38
C PHE A 433 -17.07 -5.43 15.97
N GLN A 434 -15.83 -4.92 15.92
CA GLN A 434 -14.66 -5.59 16.48
C GLN A 434 -14.79 -5.79 17.99
N THR A 435 -15.42 -4.85 18.70
CA THR A 435 -15.67 -5.01 20.14
C THR A 435 -16.71 -6.09 20.41
N LEU A 436 -17.78 -6.18 19.62
CA LEU A 436 -18.76 -7.28 19.72
C LEU A 436 -18.10 -8.65 19.53
N LEU A 437 -17.23 -8.75 18.53
CA LEU A 437 -16.44 -9.96 18.23
C LEU A 437 -15.50 -10.32 19.39
N ALA A 438 -14.71 -9.37 19.86
CA ALA A 438 -13.80 -9.59 20.99
C ALA A 438 -14.56 -10.03 22.24
N ARG A 439 -15.74 -9.45 22.50
CA ARG A 439 -16.59 -9.85 23.63
C ARG A 439 -17.12 -11.26 23.51
N TRP A 440 -17.46 -11.72 22.32
CA TRP A 440 -17.85 -13.11 22.09
C TRP A 440 -16.70 -14.08 22.41
N GLN A 441 -15.51 -13.80 21.86
CA GLN A 441 -14.32 -14.62 22.09
C GLN A 441 -13.93 -14.65 23.58
N ASP A 442 -13.92 -13.49 24.23
CA ASP A 442 -13.62 -13.36 25.64
C ASP A 442 -14.56 -14.18 26.52
N SER A 443 -15.83 -14.27 26.13
CA SER A 443 -16.87 -14.97 26.89
C SER A 443 -16.85 -16.49 26.67
N PHE A 444 -16.51 -16.95 25.46
CA PHE A 444 -16.78 -18.32 25.04
C PHE A 444 -15.57 -19.13 24.55
N CYS A 445 -14.41 -18.52 24.34
CA CYS A 445 -13.25 -19.17 23.73
C CYS A 445 -12.04 -19.36 24.66
N LYS A 446 -12.11 -18.89 25.92
CA LYS A 446 -10.95 -18.86 26.85
C LYS A 446 -10.78 -20.11 27.72
N ALA A 447 -11.70 -21.07 27.68
CA ALA A 447 -11.58 -22.26 28.52
C ALA A 447 -10.37 -23.13 28.10
N PRO A 448 -9.64 -23.72 29.07
CA PRO A 448 -8.46 -24.55 28.77
C PRO A 448 -8.81 -25.86 28.07
N ALA A 449 -10.05 -26.33 28.23
CA ALA A 449 -10.65 -27.44 27.50
C ALA A 449 -12.07 -27.05 27.12
N LEU A 450 -12.48 -27.41 25.92
CA LEU A 450 -13.80 -27.12 25.37
C LEU A 450 -14.43 -28.43 24.91
N THR A 451 -15.73 -28.55 25.12
CA THR A 451 -16.54 -29.58 24.46
C THR A 451 -16.76 -29.23 22.99
N ARG A 452 -17.25 -30.19 22.19
CA ARG A 452 -17.61 -29.96 20.77
C ARG A 452 -18.59 -28.79 20.61
N GLU A 453 -19.59 -28.71 21.48
CA GLU A 453 -20.59 -27.63 21.45
C GLU A 453 -19.96 -26.27 21.78
N GLU A 454 -19.11 -26.20 22.81
CA GLU A 454 -18.44 -24.95 23.18
C GLU A 454 -17.42 -24.52 22.13
N ALA A 455 -16.76 -25.46 21.48
CA ALA A 455 -15.87 -25.18 20.36
C ALA A 455 -16.63 -24.69 19.11
N ALA A 456 -17.80 -25.27 18.81
CA ALA A 456 -18.69 -24.75 17.77
C ALA A 456 -19.22 -23.34 18.12
N ARG A 457 -19.55 -23.10 19.39
CA ARG A 457 -19.89 -21.76 19.90
C ARG A 457 -18.73 -20.79 19.72
N CYS A 458 -17.50 -21.21 19.99
CA CYS A 458 -16.33 -20.39 19.74
C CYS A 458 -16.14 -20.09 18.24
N ALA A 459 -16.32 -21.08 17.36
CA ALA A 459 -16.22 -20.93 15.91
C ALA A 459 -17.19 -19.91 15.34
N ARG A 460 -18.36 -19.74 15.97
CA ARG A 460 -19.33 -18.69 15.62
C ARG A 460 -18.73 -17.29 15.62
N GLY A 461 -17.69 -17.04 16.41
CA GLY A 461 -16.97 -15.77 16.39
C GLY A 461 -16.37 -15.44 15.02
N GLY A 462 -16.11 -16.42 14.14
CA GLY A 462 -15.56 -16.13 12.81
C GLY A 462 -14.06 -15.78 12.81
N ALA A 463 -13.40 -15.85 13.96
CA ALA A 463 -11.95 -15.72 14.07
C ALA A 463 -11.27 -17.09 14.22
N GLU A 464 -9.97 -17.13 13.96
CA GLU A 464 -9.17 -18.35 14.08
C GLU A 464 -9.37 -18.98 15.46
N LEU A 465 -9.62 -20.29 15.45
CA LEU A 465 -9.92 -21.04 16.67
C LEU A 465 -8.68 -21.16 17.56
N PRO A 466 -8.79 -20.85 18.86
CA PRO A 466 -7.76 -21.21 19.82
C PRO A 466 -7.49 -22.72 19.81
N ALA A 467 -6.26 -23.12 20.15
CA ALA A 467 -5.84 -24.52 20.13
C ALA A 467 -6.81 -25.47 20.88
N PRO A 468 -7.36 -25.14 22.07
CA PRO A 468 -8.35 -26.00 22.73
C PRO A 468 -9.64 -26.19 21.92
N ALA A 469 -10.14 -25.14 21.28
CA ALA A 469 -11.35 -25.20 20.47
C ALA A 469 -11.13 -26.03 19.20
N ARG A 470 -9.98 -25.81 18.53
CA ARG A 470 -9.58 -26.62 17.37
C ARG A 470 -9.48 -28.10 17.77
N GLN A 471 -8.80 -28.41 18.87
CA GLN A 471 -8.61 -29.78 19.36
C GLN A 471 -9.94 -30.48 19.64
N ALA A 472 -10.91 -29.80 20.23
CA ALA A 472 -12.24 -30.34 20.50
C ALA A 472 -13.06 -30.68 19.24
N LEU A 473 -12.69 -30.12 18.10
CA LEU A 473 -13.34 -30.35 16.81
C LEU A 473 -12.59 -31.34 15.92
N LEU A 474 -11.29 -31.60 16.17
CA LEU A 474 -10.46 -32.48 15.36
C LEU A 474 -11.05 -33.89 15.22
N ASP A 475 -11.61 -34.46 16.29
CA ASP A 475 -12.14 -35.84 16.26
C ASP A 475 -13.33 -35.99 15.29
N THR A 476 -14.11 -34.92 15.08
CA THR A 476 -15.28 -34.95 14.21
C THR A 476 -14.99 -34.37 12.82
N LEU A 477 -14.21 -33.30 12.73
CA LEU A 477 -13.98 -32.55 11.49
C LEU A 477 -12.61 -32.83 10.85
N GLY A 478 -11.71 -33.55 11.53
CA GLY A 478 -10.33 -33.68 11.07
C GLY A 478 -9.67 -32.31 10.95
N GLU A 479 -8.87 -32.13 9.90
CA GLU A 479 -8.14 -30.87 9.66
C GLU A 479 -9.08 -29.68 9.35
N ASP A 480 -10.32 -29.94 8.94
CA ASP A 480 -11.32 -28.87 8.71
C ASP A 480 -11.61 -28.06 9.98
N ALA A 481 -11.33 -28.60 11.17
CA ALA A 481 -11.40 -27.87 12.42
C ALA A 481 -10.58 -26.57 12.39
N GLY A 482 -9.48 -26.51 11.63
CA GLY A 482 -8.69 -25.29 11.46
C GLY A 482 -9.40 -24.18 10.69
N TYR A 483 -10.40 -24.52 9.86
CA TYR A 483 -11.00 -23.61 8.87
C TYR A 483 -12.49 -23.33 9.11
N VAL A 484 -13.17 -24.04 10.02
CA VAL A 484 -14.62 -23.86 10.25
C VAL A 484 -15.03 -22.44 10.68
N HIS A 485 -14.13 -21.66 11.29
CA HIS A 485 -14.39 -20.26 11.63
C HIS A 485 -14.71 -19.43 10.38
N GLN A 486 -14.17 -19.80 9.22
CA GLN A 486 -14.40 -19.10 7.95
C GLN A 486 -15.85 -19.27 7.43
N LEU A 487 -16.61 -20.23 7.98
CA LEU A 487 -18.04 -20.39 7.69
C LEU A 487 -18.90 -19.32 8.39
N PHE A 488 -18.30 -18.59 9.33
CA PHE A 488 -18.92 -17.50 10.08
C PHE A 488 -18.27 -16.16 9.72
N VAL A 489 -17.77 -15.99 8.48
CA VAL A 489 -17.29 -14.68 8.02
C VAL A 489 -18.49 -13.74 7.99
N TRP A 490 -18.46 -12.84 8.97
CA TRP A 490 -19.37 -11.75 9.17
C TRP A 490 -18.93 -10.59 8.27
N ASN A 491 -19.70 -10.34 7.21
CA ASN A 491 -19.43 -9.26 6.25
C ASN A 491 -19.92 -7.91 6.74
#